data_AF-A0A7D9JS58-F1
#
_entry.id   AF-A0A7D9JS58-F1
#
_cell.length_a   1.000
_cell.length_b   1.000
_cell.length_c   1.000
_cell.angle_alpha   90.00
_cell.angle_beta   90.00
_cell.angle_gamma   90.00
#
_symmetry.space_group_name_H-M   'P 1'
#
loop_
_entity.id
_entity.type
_entity.pdbx_description
1 polymer ?
#
loop_
_entity_poly.entity_id
_entity_poly.type
_entity_poly.pdbx_seq_one_letter_code
_entity_poly.pdbx_strand_id
1 'polypeptide(L)'
;MFQRYVWDIKKALVTGGNKITIKFTSAVTYSAYKSKLYNYTIPPNCPPSVQHGECHVNLIRKKQCSFSWDWGPAFASQGIWKNISIQAFDSALIKDVLVNTIKGILT
;
A
#
# COMPACT_ATOMS: atom_id res chain seq x y z
N MET A 1 -0.38 -0.19 -0.26
CA MET A 1 0.94 0.47 -0.48
C MET A 1 0.91 1.96 -0.15
N PHE A 2 -0.09 2.71 -0.61
CA PHE A 2 -0.11 4.19 -0.58
C PHE A 2 -0.92 4.82 0.57
N GLN A 3 -1.15 4.08 1.65
CA GLN A 3 -1.94 4.53 2.79
C GLN A 3 -1.13 4.36 4.07
N ARG A 4 -1.19 5.35 4.97
CA ARG A 4 -0.72 5.22 6.35
C ARG A 4 -1.81 4.54 7.19
N TYR A 5 -1.42 3.52 7.94
CA TYR A 5 -2.30 2.85 8.90
C TYR A 5 -1.83 3.16 10.32
N VAL A 6 -2.80 3.39 11.21
CA VAL A 6 -2.56 3.70 12.63
C VAL A 6 -3.49 2.82 13.44
N TRP A 7 -2.94 2.15 14.45
CA TRP A 7 -3.68 1.25 15.33
C TRP A 7 -3.46 1.66 16.78
N ASP A 8 -4.52 1.65 17.59
CA ASP A 8 -4.37 1.71 19.04
C ASP A 8 -3.85 0.36 19.54
N ILE A 9 -2.64 0.39 20.11
CA ILE A 9 -1.94 -0.78 20.62
C ILE A 9 -1.83 -0.78 22.14
N LYS A 10 -2.37 0.22 22.85
CA LYS A 10 -2.13 0.41 24.29
C LYS A 10 -2.50 -0.82 25.12
N LYS A 11 -3.61 -1.47 24.77
CA LYS A 11 -4.10 -2.68 25.47
C LYS A 11 -3.32 -3.95 25.11
N ALA A 12 -2.59 -3.96 24.01
CA ALA A 12 -1.82 -5.13 23.55
C ALA A 12 -0.37 -5.10 24.03
N LEU A 13 0.13 -3.94 24.47
CA LEU A 13 1.49 -3.78 24.96
C LEU A 13 1.65 -4.34 26.36
N VAL A 14 2.82 -4.95 26.61
CA VAL A 14 3.27 -5.38 27.93
C VAL A 14 4.56 -4.64 28.31
N THR A 15 4.82 -4.50 29.61
CA THR A 15 6.09 -3.95 30.10
C THR A 15 7.24 -4.86 29.69
N GLY A 16 8.29 -4.27 29.09
CA GLY A 16 9.46 -5.00 28.60
C GLY A 16 9.37 -5.36 27.12
N GLY A 17 9.71 -6.61 26.78
CA GLY A 17 9.82 -7.06 25.41
C GLY A 17 8.46 -7.27 24.73
N ASN A 18 8.28 -6.68 23.55
CA ASN A 18 7.11 -6.87 22.71
C ASN A 18 7.53 -7.43 21.34
N LYS A 19 6.70 -8.29 20.74
CA LYS A 19 6.94 -8.87 19.41
C LYS A 19 5.90 -8.39 18.42
N ILE A 20 6.34 -7.70 17.38
CA ILE A 20 5.49 -7.26 16.26
C ILE A 20 5.70 -8.24 15.10
N THR A 21 4.62 -8.79 14.56
CA THR A 21 4.65 -9.69 13.39
C THR A 21 3.80 -9.13 12.28
N ILE A 22 4.38 -8.98 11.08
CA ILE A 22 3.67 -8.55 9.88
C ILE A 22 3.73 -9.70 8.87
N LYS A 23 2.56 -10.23 8.52
CA LYS A 23 2.42 -11.29 7.52
C LYS A 23 2.00 -10.65 6.20
N PHE A 24 2.83 -10.83 5.18
CA PHE A 24 2.50 -10.40 3.81
C PHE A 24 1.92 -11.57 3.03
N THR A 25 0.98 -11.25 2.14
CA THR A 25 0.48 -12.17 1.11
C THR A 25 1.11 -11.76 -0.23
N SER A 26 1.51 -12.74 -1.05
CA SER A 26 2.05 -12.45 -2.39
C SER A 26 1.06 -11.61 -3.19
N ALA A 27 1.55 -10.48 -3.73
CA ALA A 27 0.74 -9.55 -4.49
C ALA A 27 0.10 -10.23 -5.71
N VAL A 28 0.85 -11.09 -6.40
CA VAL A 28 0.39 -11.85 -7.57
C VAL A 28 -0.76 -12.78 -7.18
N THR A 29 -0.57 -13.58 -6.12
CA THR A 29 -1.61 -14.52 -5.64
C THR A 29 -2.86 -13.79 -5.15
N TYR A 30 -2.68 -12.66 -4.45
CA TYR A 30 -3.79 -11.83 -3.98
C TYR A 30 -4.58 -11.24 -5.14
N SER A 31 -3.91 -10.70 -6.16
CA SER A 31 -4.55 -10.15 -7.36
C SER A 31 -5.32 -11.21 -8.14
N ALA A 32 -4.73 -12.40 -8.32
CA ALA A 32 -5.39 -13.53 -8.98
C ALA A 32 -6.58 -14.08 -8.16
N TYR A 33 -6.51 -14.05 -6.83
CA TYR A 33 -7.68 -14.36 -6.00
C TYR A 33 -8.77 -13.30 -6.15
N LYS A 34 -8.40 -12.01 -6.14
CA LYS A 34 -9.35 -10.91 -6.31
C LYS A 34 -10.07 -10.95 -7.66
N SER A 35 -9.41 -11.35 -8.75
CA SER A 35 -10.07 -11.45 -10.06
C SER A 35 -11.21 -12.46 -10.07
N LYS A 36 -11.06 -13.57 -9.33
CA LYS A 36 -12.10 -14.61 -9.19
C LYS A 36 -13.34 -14.17 -8.42
N LEU A 37 -13.29 -13.05 -7.69
CA LEU A 37 -14.43 -12.55 -6.92
C LEU A 37 -15.40 -11.70 -7.75
N TYR A 38 -15.01 -11.31 -8.97
CA TYR A 38 -15.87 -10.54 -9.85
C TYR A 38 -16.59 -11.45 -10.83
N ASN A 39 -17.88 -11.19 -11.04
CA ASN A 39 -18.70 -11.94 -12.01
C ASN A 39 -18.46 -11.49 -13.47
N TYR A 40 -17.55 -10.54 -13.69
CA TYR A 40 -17.18 -10.03 -14.99
C TYR A 40 -15.68 -9.75 -15.06
N THR A 41 -15.16 -9.68 -16.27
CA THR A 41 -13.73 -9.43 -16.51
C THR A 41 -13.42 -7.94 -16.37
N ILE A 42 -12.36 -7.61 -15.62
CA ILE A 42 -11.85 -6.24 -15.48
C ILE A 42 -10.55 -6.13 -16.28
N PRO A 43 -10.59 -5.63 -17.53
CA PRO A 43 -9.41 -5.55 -18.37
C PRO A 43 -8.41 -4.46 -17.91
N PRO A 44 -7.13 -4.58 -18.30
CA PRO A 44 -6.52 -5.75 -18.93
C PRO A 44 -6.32 -6.89 -17.91
N ASN A 45 -6.50 -8.15 -18.35
CA ASN A 45 -6.28 -9.32 -17.50
C ASN A 45 -4.80 -9.57 -17.23
N CYS A 46 -3.99 -9.60 -18.28
CA CYS A 46 -2.55 -9.82 -18.23
C CYS A 46 -1.84 -8.79 -19.12
N PRO A 47 -0.58 -8.43 -18.82
CA PRO A 47 0.24 -7.64 -19.73
C PRO A 47 0.57 -8.44 -21.00
N PRO A 48 1.01 -7.78 -22.09
CA PRO A 48 1.54 -8.45 -23.27
C PRO A 48 2.67 -9.44 -22.92
N SER A 49 2.73 -10.58 -23.60
CA SER A 49 3.70 -11.65 -23.33
C SER A 49 5.15 -11.18 -23.40
N VAL A 50 5.46 -10.24 -24.30
CA VAL A 50 6.79 -9.62 -24.45
C VAL A 50 7.31 -8.95 -23.16
N GLN A 51 6.41 -8.55 -22.25
CA GLN A 51 6.79 -7.93 -20.98
C GLN A 51 7.16 -8.96 -19.90
N HIS A 52 6.87 -10.25 -20.12
CA HIS A 52 7.12 -11.33 -19.15
C HIS A 52 6.58 -10.98 -17.75
N GLY A 53 5.35 -10.45 -17.73
CA GLY A 53 4.74 -9.84 -16.56
C GLY A 53 3.69 -10.69 -15.85
N GLU A 54 3.13 -10.11 -14.79
CA GLU A 54 2.15 -10.74 -13.91
C GLU A 54 0.74 -10.16 -14.14
N CYS A 55 -0.28 -10.99 -13.98
CA CYS A 55 -1.67 -10.62 -14.29
C CYS A 55 -2.37 -9.87 -13.15
N HIS A 56 -3.46 -9.17 -13.50
CA HIS A 56 -4.43 -8.57 -12.57
C HIS A 56 -3.86 -7.49 -11.62
N VAL A 57 -2.87 -6.72 -12.06
CA VAL A 57 -2.29 -5.63 -11.25
C VAL A 57 -3.31 -4.53 -10.89
N ASN A 58 -4.33 -4.37 -11.73
CA ASN A 58 -5.46 -3.46 -11.54
C ASN A 58 -6.32 -3.80 -10.31
N LEU A 59 -6.23 -5.02 -9.77
CA LEU A 59 -7.01 -5.48 -8.61
C LEU A 59 -6.28 -5.35 -7.27
N ILE A 60 -5.09 -4.75 -7.25
CA ILE A 60 -4.33 -4.46 -6.03
C ILE A 60 -3.88 -3.00 -5.98
N ARG A 61 -4.01 -2.36 -4.81
CA ARG A 61 -3.48 -1.00 -4.56
C ARG A 61 -1.98 -1.03 -4.24
N LYS A 62 -1.19 -1.40 -5.26
CA LYS A 62 0.28 -1.40 -5.34
C LYS A 62 0.73 -0.64 -6.60
N LYS A 63 2.00 -0.25 -6.68
CA LYS A 63 2.60 0.37 -7.87
C LYS A 63 2.29 -0.47 -9.11
N GLN A 64 1.62 0.10 -10.10
CA GLN A 64 1.09 -0.67 -11.23
C GLN A 64 2.20 -1.28 -12.10
N CYS A 65 3.29 -0.56 -12.34
CA CYS A 65 4.43 -1.10 -13.11
C CYS A 65 5.26 -2.17 -12.35
N SER A 66 4.87 -2.56 -11.13
CA SER A 66 5.59 -3.62 -10.39
C SER A 66 5.31 -5.03 -10.91
N PHE A 67 4.28 -5.19 -11.74
CA PHE A 67 3.91 -6.45 -12.39
C PHE A 67 4.47 -6.55 -13.82
N SER A 68 5.47 -5.72 -14.15
CA SER A 68 6.04 -5.43 -15.49
C SER A 68 5.57 -4.10 -16.06
N TRP A 69 6.31 -3.66 -17.07
CA TRP A 69 5.92 -2.62 -18.01
C TRP A 69 6.72 -2.81 -19.32
N ASP A 70 6.42 -2.04 -20.37
CA ASP A 70 7.16 -2.13 -21.65
C ASP A 70 8.66 -1.77 -21.54
N TRP A 71 9.08 -1.13 -20.43
CA TRP A 71 10.48 -0.83 -20.10
C TRP A 71 10.91 -1.34 -18.71
N GLY A 72 10.14 -2.22 -18.06
CA GLY A 72 10.40 -2.62 -16.67
C GLY A 72 10.08 -4.07 -16.35
N PRO A 73 10.90 -4.75 -15.53
CA PRO A 73 10.67 -6.14 -15.14
C PRO A 73 9.54 -6.29 -14.10
N ALA A 74 9.04 -7.52 -13.96
CA ALA A 74 8.01 -7.88 -12.98
C ALA A 74 8.60 -8.20 -11.60
N PHE A 75 8.90 -7.16 -10.81
CA PHE A 75 9.30 -7.32 -9.40
C PHE A 75 8.20 -6.90 -8.43
N ALA A 76 7.26 -7.83 -8.19
CA ALA A 76 6.13 -7.67 -7.28
C ALA A 76 6.51 -7.88 -5.79
N SER A 77 7.53 -7.17 -5.31
CA SER A 77 8.11 -7.36 -3.97
C SER A 77 7.13 -7.11 -2.80
N GLN A 78 7.46 -7.67 -1.65
CA GLN A 78 6.75 -7.52 -0.38
C GLN A 78 7.69 -6.93 0.66
N GLY A 79 7.17 -6.03 1.52
CA GLY A 79 7.98 -5.45 2.58
C GLY A 79 7.42 -4.16 3.15
N ILE A 80 8.09 -3.71 4.20
CA ILE A 80 7.85 -2.44 4.87
C ILE A 80 8.68 -1.37 4.16
N TRP A 81 8.06 -0.67 3.21
CA TRP A 81 8.74 0.31 2.36
C TRP A 81 8.78 1.74 2.95
N LYS A 82 8.16 1.94 4.12
CA LYS A 82 8.10 3.20 4.87
C LYS A 82 8.27 2.91 6.36
N ASN A 83 8.73 3.90 7.12
CA ASN A 83 8.98 3.78 8.55
C ASN A 83 7.74 3.30 9.32
N ILE A 84 7.99 2.51 10.35
CA ILE A 84 7.02 2.15 11.39
C ILE A 84 7.48 2.80 12.70
N SER A 85 6.53 3.29 13.49
CA SER A 85 6.82 3.89 14.80
C SER A 85 5.70 3.63 15.79
N ILE A 86 6.05 3.63 17.07
CA ILE A 86 5.10 3.70 18.18
C ILE A 86 5.00 5.17 18.57
N GLN A 87 3.77 5.66 18.76
CA GLN A 87 3.50 7.03 19.18
C GLN A 87 2.72 6.99 20.48
N ALA A 88 3.22 7.68 21.50
CA ALA A 88 2.56 7.84 22.80
C ALA A 88 2.28 9.33 23.03
N PHE A 89 1.10 9.65 23.53
CA PHE A 89 0.67 11.01 23.85
C PHE A 89 -0.40 10.95 24.94
N ASP A 90 -0.51 12.01 25.73
CA ASP A 90 -1.49 12.09 26.83
C ASP A 90 -2.77 12.81 26.42
N SER A 91 -2.64 13.98 25.77
CA SER A 91 -3.78 14.86 25.47
C SER A 91 -4.11 14.91 23.97
N ALA A 92 -3.21 15.47 23.15
CA ALA A 92 -3.46 15.66 21.72
C ALA A 92 -2.24 15.29 20.87
N LEU A 93 -2.51 14.90 19.63
CA LEU A 93 -1.50 14.54 18.62
C LEU A 93 -1.81 15.30 17.32
N ILE A 94 -0.86 16.12 16.86
CA ILE A 94 -0.92 16.74 15.53
C ILE A 94 -0.55 15.68 14.50
N LYS A 95 -1.50 15.30 13.65
CA LYS A 95 -1.31 14.21 12.68
C LYS A 95 -0.69 14.67 11.37
N ASP A 96 -1.22 15.79 10.85
CA ASP A 96 -0.86 16.35 9.56
C ASP A 96 -1.14 17.87 9.62
N VAL A 97 -0.30 18.65 8.92
CA VAL A 97 -0.51 20.09 8.71
C VAL A 97 -0.45 20.32 7.21
N LEU A 98 -1.49 20.93 6.66
CA LEU A 98 -1.57 21.30 5.25
C LEU A 98 -1.65 22.82 5.16
N VAL A 99 -0.82 23.40 4.29
CA VAL A 99 -0.84 24.83 4.00
C VAL A 99 -1.40 25.02 2.60
N ASN A 100 -2.38 25.92 2.46
CA ASN A 100 -2.90 26.34 1.18
C ASN A 100 -2.63 27.84 0.98
N THR A 101 -1.85 28.18 -0.04
CA THR A 101 -1.53 29.57 -0.34
C THR A 101 -2.58 30.15 -1.28
N ILE A 102 -3.22 31.25 -0.88
CA ILE A 102 -4.14 32.01 -1.73
C ILE A 102 -3.46 33.29 -2.23
N LYS A 103 -3.81 33.71 -3.45
CA LYS A 103 -3.29 34.96 -4.03
C LYS A 103 -3.99 36.13 -3.34
N GLY A 104 -3.23 37.04 -2.74
CA GLY A 104 -3.77 38.26 -2.16
C GLY A 104 -4.38 39.13 -3.26
N ILE A 105 -5.64 39.52 -3.10
CA ILE A 105 -6.23 40.59 -3.91
C ILE A 105 -5.60 41.88 -3.39
N LEU A 106 -4.70 42.48 -4.19
CA LEU A 106 -4.26 43.85 -3.98
C LEU A 106 -5.45 44.73 -4.33
N THR A 107 -6.14 45.26 -3.32
CA THR A 107 -7.04 46.42 -3.46
C THR A 107 -6.22 47.69 -3.58
#